data_AF-U5CXJ3-F1
#
_entry.id   AF-U5CXJ3-F1
#
_cell.length_a   1.000
_cell.length_b   1.000
_cell.length_c   1.000
_cell.angle_alpha   90.00
_cell.angle_beta   90.00
_cell.angle_gamma   90.00
#
_symmetry.space_group_name_H-M   'P 1'
#
loop_
_entity.id
_entity.type
_entity.pdbx_description
1 polymer ?
#
loop_
_entity_poly.entity_id
_entity_poly.type
_entity_poly.pdbx_seq_one_letter_code
_entity_poly.pdbx_strand_id
1 'polypeptide(L)' 'MVKGTRNMLGRYVGKWFYDKGIPCDAANSPYFPPMVSAIQRVGPGVKPPTAYELNGWRKLKSGLKNINRVGQGQELLS' A
#
# COMPACT_ATOMS: atom_id res chain seq x y z
N MET A 1 7.98 28.18 -1.12
CA MET A 1 6.55 28.10 -1.50
C MET A 1 6.04 26.66 -1.36
N VAL A 2 5.71 26.20 -0.15
CA VAL A 2 5.32 24.78 0.12
C VAL A 2 3.83 24.62 0.47
N LYS A 3 3.13 25.73 0.73
CA LYS A 3 1.73 25.75 1.20
C LYS A 3 0.72 25.39 0.09
N GLY A 4 1.03 25.69 -1.18
CA GLY A 4 0.19 25.36 -2.34
C GLY A 4 0.19 23.87 -2.70
N THR A 5 1.35 23.22 -2.69
CA THR A 5 1.51 21.81 -3.08
C THR A 5 0.95 20.84 -2.05
N ARG A 6 1.12 21.13 -0.75
CA ARG A 6 0.47 20.36 0.34
C ARG A 6 -1.07 20.41 0.24
N ASN A 7 -1.63 21.55 -0.16
CA ASN A 7 -3.07 21.69 -0.37
C ASN A 7 -3.57 20.86 -1.56
N MET A 8 -2.79 20.74 -2.63
CA MET A 8 -3.13 19.90 -3.78
C MET A 8 -3.17 18.41 -3.41
N LEU A 9 -2.13 17.90 -2.75
CA LEU A 9 -2.07 16.50 -2.33
C LEU A 9 -3.24 16.14 -1.41
N GLY A 10 -3.53 16.99 -0.41
CA GLY A 10 -4.65 16.80 0.49
C GLY A 10 -6.01 16.75 -0.23
N ARG A 11 -6.21 17.56 -1.28
CA ARG A 11 -7.44 17.55 -2.08
C ARG A 11 -7.62 16.25 -2.86
N TYR A 12 -6.58 15.75 -3.53
CA TYR A 12 -6.69 14.52 -4.31
C TYR A 12 -6.86 13.28 -3.43
N VAL A 13 -6.07 13.18 -2.36
CA VAL A 13 -6.20 12.07 -1.39
C VAL A 13 -7.56 12.14 -0.70
N GLY A 14 -7.97 13.32 -0.22
CA GLY A 14 -9.25 13.51 0.44
C GLY A 14 -10.44 13.19 -0.46
N LYS A 15 -10.40 13.58 -1.74
CA LYS A 15 -11.44 13.23 -2.72
C LYS A 15 -11.54 11.72 -2.93
N TRP A 16 -10.42 11.01 -2.99
CA TRP A 16 -10.41 9.55 -3.11
C TRP A 16 -10.95 8.87 -1.85
N PHE A 17 -10.60 9.36 -0.67
CA PHE A 17 -11.15 8.85 0.60
C PHE A 17 -12.67 9.01 0.65
N TYR A 18 -13.18 10.18 0.25
CA TYR A 18 -14.61 10.45 0.19
C TYR A 18 -15.33 9.56 -0.84
N ASP A 19 -14.83 9.47 -2.08
CA ASP A 19 -15.42 8.66 -3.15
C ASP A 19 -15.49 7.16 -2.81
N LYS A 20 -14.47 6.65 -2.10
CA LYS A 20 -14.37 5.24 -1.71
C LYS A 20 -14.90 4.92 -0.32
N GLY A 21 -15.43 5.91 0.41
CA GLY A 21 -15.91 5.74 1.78
C GLY A 21 -14.83 5.27 2.75
N ILE A 22 -13.57 5.64 2.50
CA ILE A 22 -12.44 5.26 3.36
C ILE A 22 -12.45 6.17 4.60
N PRO A 23 -12.48 5.60 5.82
CA PRO A 23 -12.38 6.40 7.05
C PRO A 23 -11.08 7.22 7.08
N CYS A 24 -11.14 8.48 7.52
CA CYS A 24 -9.96 9.34 7.62
C CYS A 24 -8.83 8.73 8.48
N ASP A 25 -9.18 7.93 9.48
CA ASP A 25 -8.23 7.20 10.33
C ASP A 25 -7.35 6.20 9.56
N ALA A 26 -7.76 5.77 8.35
CA ALA A 26 -6.92 4.94 7.49
C ALA A 26 -5.59 5.64 7.09
N ALA A 27 -5.55 6.98 7.14
CA ALA A 27 -4.31 7.73 6.92
C ALA A 27 -3.30 7.59 8.07
N ASN A 28 -3.74 7.16 9.26
CA ASN A 28 -2.86 6.88 10.41
C ASN A 28 -2.16 5.51 10.30
N SER A 29 -2.52 4.72 9.28
CA SER A 29 -1.85 3.46 8.99
C SER A 29 -0.35 3.68 8.73
N PRO A 30 0.55 2.84 9.28
CA PRO A 30 1.99 2.94 9.05
C PRO A 30 2.38 2.76 7.57
N TYR A 31 1.47 2.25 6.74
CA TYR A 31 1.68 2.07 5.30
C TYR A 31 1.38 3.33 4.47
N PHE A 32 0.66 4.31 5.03
CA PHE A 32 0.25 5.49 4.30
C PHE A 32 1.42 6.43 3.96
N PRO A 33 2.31 6.83 4.90
CA PRO A 33 3.47 7.66 4.56
C PRO A 33 4.46 6.99 3.58
N PRO A 34 4.81 5.69 3.72
CA PRO A 34 5.66 5.00 2.75
C PRO A 34 5.06 4.93 1.34
N MET A 35 3.75 4.72 1.22
CA MET A 35 3.06 4.73 -0.07
C MET A 35 3.20 6.09 -0.77
N VAL A 36 2.93 7.18 -0.04
CA VAL A 36 3.05 8.54 -0.59
C VAL A 36 4.50 8.86 -0.99
N SER A 37 5.48 8.47 -0.16
CA SER A 37 6.90 8.63 -0.45
C SER A 37 7.33 7.87 -1.70
N ALA A 38 6.87 6.62 -1.86
CA ALA A 38 7.14 5.83 -3.07
C ALA A 38 6.61 6.53 -4.32
N ILE A 39 5.36 6.99 -4.32
CA ILE A 39 4.75 7.73 -5.45
C ILE A 39 5.55 8.99 -5.79
N GLN A 40 5.97 9.76 -4.77
CA GLN A 40 6.81 10.95 -4.98
C GLN A 40 8.16 10.64 -5.62
N ARG A 41 8.79 9.52 -5.25
CA ARG A 41 10.09 9.09 -5.80
C ARG A 41 10.01 8.68 -7.27
N VAL A 42 8.92 8.02 -7.68
CA VAL A 42 8.79 7.59 -9.08
C VAL A 42 8.49 8.77 -10.02
N GLY A 43 7.95 9.86 -9.49
CA GLY A 43 7.73 11.09 -10.24
C GLY A 43 6.48 11.05 -11.15
N PRO A 44 6.21 12.14 -11.87
CA PRO A 44 5.05 12.25 -12.76
C PRO A 44 5.18 11.33 -14.00
N GLY A 45 4.06 10.79 -14.48
CA GLY A 45 3.98 9.94 -15.68
C GLY A 45 3.87 8.44 -15.39
N VAL A 46 3.94 8.05 -14.12
CA VAL A 46 3.82 6.65 -13.69
C VAL A 46 2.35 6.26 -13.69
N LYS A 47 2.04 5.20 -14.43
CA LYS A 47 0.69 4.62 -14.41
C LYS A 47 0.46 3.96 -13.04
N PRO A 48 -0.67 4.26 -12.37
CA PRO A 48 -1.02 3.56 -11.15
C PRO A 48 -1.19 2.06 -11.44
N PRO A 49 -0.85 1.18 -10.49
CA PRO A 49 -1.08 -0.25 -10.65
C PRO A 49 -2.58 -0.56 -10.81
N THR A 50 -2.87 -1.54 -11.65
CA THR A 50 -4.24 -2.00 -11.89
C THR A 50 -4.77 -2.80 -10.69
N ALA A 51 -6.09 -2.93 -10.60
CA ALA A 51 -6.72 -3.77 -9.58
C ALA A 51 -6.24 -5.24 -9.64
N TYR A 52 -5.93 -5.73 -10.84
CA TYR A 52 -5.38 -7.08 -11.04
C TYR A 52 -4.00 -7.23 -10.40
N GLU A 53 -3.09 -6.29 -10.66
CA GLU A 53 -1.73 -6.30 -10.10
C GLU A 53 -1.75 -6.18 -8.57
N LEU A 54 -2.61 -5.31 -8.04
CA LEU A 54 -2.79 -5.15 -6.58
C LEU A 54 -3.31 -6.42 -5.91
N ASN A 55 -4.28 -7.10 -6.52
CA ASN A 55 -4.79 -8.39 -6.03
C ASN A 55 -3.73 -9.50 -6.10
N GLY A 56 -2.91 -9.50 -7.15
CA GLY A 56 -1.77 -10.42 -7.29
C GLY A 56 -0.74 -10.27 -6.16
N TRP A 57 -0.37 -9.03 -5.80
CA TRP A 57 0.59 -8.77 -4.72
C TRP A 57 0.08 -9.21 -3.35
N ARG A 58 -1.22 -9.08 -3.08
CA ARG A 58 -1.84 -9.60 -1.85
C ARG A 58 -1.69 -11.12 -1.77
N LYS A 59 -1.92 -11.83 -2.89
CA LYS A 59 -1.85 -13.30 -2.97
C LYS A 59 -0.42 -13.82 -2.82
N LEU A 60 0.56 -13.16 -3.42
CA LEU A 60 1.98 -13.54 -3.32
C LEU A 60 2.53 -13.35 -1.90
N LYS A 61 2.18 -12.24 -1.22
CA LYS A 61 2.58 -12.04 0.19
C LYS A 61 1.95 -13.03 1.16
N SER A 62 0.71 -13.48 0.91
CA SER A 62 0.12 -14.59 1.69
C SER A 62 0.77 -15.95 1.39
N GLY A 63 1.17 -16.18 0.13
CA GLY A 63 1.89 -17.40 -0.26
C GLY A 63 3.24 -17.53 0.44
N LEU A 64 4.03 -16.45 0.48
CA LEU A 64 5.32 -16.40 1.19
C LEU A 64 5.23 -16.76 2.68
N LYS A 65 4.15 -16.31 3.36
CA LYS A 65 3.92 -16.65 4.77
C LYS A 65 3.58 -18.13 4.99
N ASN A 66 2.95 -18.78 4.00
CA ASN A 66 2.58 -20.20 4.10
C ASN A 66 3.78 -21.13 3.86
N ILE A 67 4.72 -20.75 2.99
CA ILE A 67 5.93 -21.56 2.72
C ILE A 67 6.81 -21.65 3.98
N ASN A 68 6.97 -20.54 4.70
CA ASN A 68 7.76 -20.49 5.94
C ASN A 68 7.14 -21.25 7.13
N ARG A 69 5.86 -21.67 7.04
CA ARG A 69 5.18 -22.45 8.07
C ARG A 69 5.31 -23.95 7.86
N VAL A 70 5.36 -24.40 6.61
CA VAL A 70 5.52 -25.82 6.26
C VAL A 70 6.92 -26.33 6.64
N GLY A 71 7.94 -25.47 6.56
CA GLY A 71 9.32 -25.82 6.92
C GLY A 71 9.62 -25.91 8.44
N GLN A 72 8.73 -25.45 9.32
CA GLN A 72 8.96 -25.48 10.78
C GLN A 72 8.24 -26.63 11.51
N GLY A 73 7.49 -27.47 10.79
CA GLY A 73 6.74 -28.60 11.36
C GLY A 73 7.43 -29.96 11.26
N GLN A 74 8.65 -30.04 10.72
CA GLN A 74 9.28 -31.31 10.35
C GLN A 74 10.61 -31.63 11.06
N GLU A 75 11.00 -30.86 12.08
CA GLU A 75 12.26 -31.03 12.81
C GLU A 75 12.03 -31.40 14.29
N LEU A 76 11.18 -32.40 14.57
CA LEU A 76 11.02 -32.96 15.93
C LEU A 76 10.93 -34.49 15.98
N LEU A 77 11.30 -35.21 14.91
CA LEU A 77 11.40 -36.68 14.93
C LEU A 77 12.60 -37.13 14.09
N SER A 78 13.78 -37.14 14.69
CA SER A 78 14.94 -37.96 14.30
C SER A 78 15.82 -38.17 15.51
#